data_AF-A0A7S0JKT8-F1
#
_entry.id   AF-A0A7S0JKT8-F1
#
_cell.length_a   1.000
_cell.length_b   1.000
_cell.length_c   1.000
_cell.angle_alpha   90.00
_cell.angle_beta   90.00
_cell.angle_gamma   90.00
#
_symmetry.space_group_name_H-M   'P 1'
#
loop_
_entity.id
_entity.type
_entity.pdbx_description
1 polymer ?
#
loop_
_entity_poly.entity_id
_entity_poly.type
_entity_poly.pdbx_seq_one_letter_code
_entity_poly.pdbx_strand_id
1 'polypeptide(L)'
;PVTFMLFRALVPTLRGCSCRLIIPPSRALYSPPPATPLVDALEVLDKLPWWRSMPLRVLGTFTPSQWQRAAGTDMYHACAEQAKLPLLYEPEEGGVVRTRFYGRFILTGLHCWLCHVRLRKEPQDEWESLFREMMETLWEETLVGMCKGEGLDLIQARARWLLPSRQDPCKVDEHHVFAGSVYHQ
;
A
#
# COMPACT_ATOMS: atom_id res chain seq x y z
N PRO A 1 -21.47 17.41 -16.28
CA PRO A 1 -20.76 17.24 -17.57
C PRO A 1 -19.45 18.05 -17.68
N VAL A 2 -19.43 19.30 -17.20
CA VAL A 2 -18.24 20.19 -17.26
C VAL A 2 -17.14 19.76 -16.29
N THR A 3 -17.49 19.34 -15.07
CA THR A 3 -16.56 18.75 -14.08
C THR A 3 -15.84 17.50 -14.63
N PHE A 4 -16.54 16.70 -15.45
CA PHE A 4 -15.98 15.48 -16.04
C PHE A 4 -14.92 15.76 -17.11
N MET A 5 -15.01 16.89 -17.81
CA MET A 5 -13.99 17.31 -18.79
C MET A 5 -12.75 17.91 -18.13
N LEU A 6 -12.91 18.62 -16.99
CA LEU A 6 -11.80 19.09 -16.18
C LEU A 6 -10.99 17.92 -15.58
N PHE A 7 -11.65 16.87 -15.09
CA PHE A 7 -10.97 15.66 -14.60
C PHE A 7 -10.14 14.96 -15.69
N ARG A 8 -10.68 14.84 -16.92
CA ARG A 8 -9.94 14.25 -18.05
C ARG A 8 -8.76 15.10 -18.50
N ALA A 9 -8.80 16.41 -18.28
CA ALA A 9 -7.69 17.33 -18.52
C ALA A 9 -6.67 17.31 -17.37
N LEU A 10 -7.11 17.07 -16.12
CA LEU A 10 -6.25 17.01 -14.92
C LEU A 10 -5.49 15.69 -14.79
N VAL A 11 -6.03 14.54 -15.22
CA VAL A 11 -5.32 13.24 -15.17
C VAL A 11 -3.97 13.28 -15.92
N PRO A 12 -3.86 13.84 -17.15
CA PRO A 12 -2.57 14.07 -17.80
C PRO A 12 -1.68 15.06 -17.03
N THR A 13 -2.24 16.11 -16.43
CA THR A 13 -1.49 17.11 -15.64
C THR A 13 -1.00 16.54 -14.30
N LEU A 14 -1.71 15.56 -13.73
CA LEU A 14 -1.35 14.81 -12.53
C LEU A 14 -0.33 13.70 -12.86
N ARG A 15 -0.46 13.04 -14.03
CA ARG A 15 0.62 12.19 -14.59
C ARG A 15 1.90 12.99 -14.88
N GLY A 16 1.75 14.26 -15.26
CA GLY A 16 2.84 15.24 -15.38
C GLY A 16 3.33 15.79 -14.04
N CYS A 17 2.49 15.82 -13.00
CA CYS A 17 2.87 16.00 -11.60
C CYS A 17 3.40 14.69 -11.00
N SER A 18 4.23 13.98 -11.77
CA SER A 18 5.27 13.19 -11.15
C SER A 18 6.05 14.18 -10.29
N CYS A 19 5.91 14.08 -8.96
CA CYS A 19 6.83 14.65 -8.00
C CYS A 19 8.20 13.99 -8.20
N ARG A 20 8.79 14.13 -9.39
CA ARG A 20 10.22 14.10 -9.60
C ARG A 20 10.74 15.30 -8.80
N LEU A 21 10.83 15.10 -7.49
CA LEU A 21 11.94 15.68 -6.74
C LEU A 21 13.15 15.58 -7.65
N ILE A 22 13.86 16.70 -7.78
CA ILE A 22 15.02 16.90 -8.62
C ILE A 22 16.10 15.91 -8.13
N ILE A 23 15.96 14.65 -8.53
CA ILE A 23 16.93 13.60 -8.30
C ILE A 23 17.73 13.57 -9.59
N PRO A 24 19.05 13.81 -9.54
CA PRO A 24 19.90 13.76 -10.72
C PRO A 24 19.72 12.41 -11.42
N PRO A 25 19.88 12.34 -12.75
CA PRO A 25 19.64 11.13 -13.54
C PRO A 25 20.70 10.07 -13.25
N SER A 26 20.58 9.38 -12.12
CA SER A 26 21.43 8.25 -11.75
C SER A 26 20.69 6.95 -12.06
N ARG A 27 21.14 6.32 -13.15
CA ARG A 27 21.02 4.89 -13.50
C ARG A 27 19.70 4.22 -13.11
N ALA A 28 18.77 4.19 -14.07
CA ALA A 28 17.60 3.34 -14.04
C ALA A 28 18.00 1.84 -14.02
N LEU A 29 18.08 1.28 -12.81
CA LEU A 29 18.08 -0.17 -12.59
C LEU A 29 16.62 -0.62 -12.52
N TYR A 30 16.23 -1.45 -13.49
CA TYR A 30 15.01 -2.26 -13.57
C TYR A 30 14.04 -2.10 -12.38
N SER A 31 13.07 -1.18 -12.49
CA SER A 31 11.85 -1.31 -11.69
C SER A 31 11.00 -2.40 -12.34
N PRO A 32 10.33 -3.26 -11.55
CA PRO A 32 9.26 -4.10 -12.09
C PRO A 32 8.23 -3.21 -12.81
N PRO A 33 7.49 -3.74 -13.81
CA PRO A 33 6.44 -2.98 -14.46
C PRO A 33 5.48 -2.50 -13.36
N PRO A 34 5.17 -1.19 -13.30
CA PRO A 34 4.22 -0.69 -12.31
C PRO A 34 2.90 -1.43 -12.51
N ALA A 35 2.23 -1.77 -11.41
CA ALA A 35 0.84 -2.21 -11.48
C ALA A 35 0.06 -1.20 -12.33
N THR A 36 -0.80 -1.70 -13.23
CA THR A 36 -1.62 -0.82 -14.07
C THR A 36 -2.42 0.12 -13.17
N PRO A 37 -2.30 1.46 -13.34
CA PRO A 37 -3.07 2.41 -12.55
C PRO A 37 -4.56 2.07 -12.61
N LEU A 38 -5.26 2.19 -11.48
CA LEU A 38 -6.69 1.90 -11.38
C LEU A 38 -7.51 2.79 -12.30
N VAL A 39 -7.09 4.05 -12.47
CA VAL A 39 -7.70 4.98 -13.44
C VAL A 39 -7.60 4.44 -14.86
N ASP A 40 -6.48 3.81 -15.23
CA ASP A 40 -6.27 3.25 -16.55
C ASP A 40 -7.14 2.01 -16.76
N ALA A 41 -7.28 1.17 -15.72
CA ALA A 41 -8.18 0.03 -15.73
C ALA A 41 -9.64 0.46 -15.91
N LEU A 42 -10.08 1.51 -15.21
CA LEU A 42 -11.42 2.10 -15.39
C LEU A 42 -11.61 2.65 -16.81
N GLU A 43 -10.59 3.28 -17.40
CA GLU A 43 -10.65 3.81 -18.76
C GLU A 43 -10.79 2.69 -19.80
N VAL A 44 -10.09 1.57 -19.61
CA VAL A 44 -10.24 0.39 -20.47
C VAL A 44 -11.65 -0.20 -20.35
N LEU A 45 -12.20 -0.29 -19.13
CA LEU A 45 -13.54 -0.80 -18.88
C LEU A 45 -14.64 0.10 -19.48
N ASP A 46 -14.47 1.42 -19.44
CA ASP A 46 -15.42 2.39 -19.99
C ASP A 46 -15.52 2.30 -21.53
N LYS A 47 -14.40 1.93 -22.18
CA LYS A 47 -14.29 1.76 -23.64
C LYS A 47 -14.81 0.41 -24.16
N LEU A 48 -15.24 -0.50 -23.29
CA LEU A 48 -15.84 -1.77 -23.71
C LEU A 48 -17.13 -1.54 -24.52
N PRO A 49 -17.48 -2.47 -25.43
CA PRO A 49 -18.77 -2.44 -26.12
C PRO A 49 -19.91 -2.22 -25.14
N TRP A 50 -20.91 -1.42 -25.55
CA TRP A 50 -21.97 -0.94 -24.66
C TRP A 50 -22.66 -2.07 -23.87
N TRP A 51 -22.83 -3.25 -24.47
CA TRP A 51 -23.46 -4.41 -23.82
C TRP A 51 -22.62 -5.01 -22.68
N ARG A 52 -21.30 -4.84 -22.69
CA ARG A 52 -20.40 -5.24 -21.60
C ARG A 52 -20.25 -4.16 -20.54
N SER A 53 -20.24 -2.89 -20.94
CA SER A 53 -20.14 -1.77 -20.01
C SER A 53 -21.47 -1.40 -19.35
N MET A 54 -22.62 -1.75 -19.93
CA MET A 54 -23.94 -1.43 -19.38
C MET A 54 -24.13 -1.96 -17.95
N PRO A 55 -23.91 -3.26 -17.66
CA PRO A 55 -24.07 -3.77 -16.30
C PRO A 55 -23.19 -3.04 -15.28
N LEU A 56 -21.95 -2.71 -15.67
CA LEU A 56 -21.01 -1.95 -14.84
C LEU A 56 -21.48 -0.50 -14.61
N ARG A 57 -22.07 0.13 -15.62
CA ARG A 57 -22.68 1.47 -15.48
C ARG A 57 -23.89 1.44 -14.54
N VAL A 58 -24.76 0.42 -14.65
CA VAL A 58 -25.92 0.25 -13.77
C VAL A 58 -25.49 -0.01 -12.33
N LEU A 59 -24.40 -0.75 -12.12
CA LEU A 59 -23.81 -0.99 -10.80
C LEU A 59 -23.07 0.24 -10.24
N GLY A 60 -22.94 1.33 -11.00
CA GLY A 60 -22.29 2.55 -10.54
C GLY A 60 -20.75 2.50 -10.58
N THR A 61 -20.13 1.60 -11.34
CA THR A 61 -18.66 1.50 -11.45
C THR A 61 -18.01 2.75 -12.04
N PHE A 62 -18.76 3.54 -12.83
CA PHE A 62 -18.24 4.74 -13.52
C PHE A 62 -18.74 6.06 -12.93
N THR A 63 -19.13 6.09 -11.66
CA THR A 63 -19.50 7.35 -11.00
C THR A 63 -18.27 8.24 -10.79
N PRO A 64 -18.42 9.58 -10.73
CA PRO A 64 -17.31 10.48 -10.42
C PRO A 64 -16.56 10.12 -9.13
N SER A 65 -17.29 9.64 -8.12
CA SER A 65 -16.71 9.17 -6.87
C SER A 65 -15.78 7.97 -7.03
N GLN A 66 -16.10 7.01 -7.90
CA GLN A 66 -15.23 5.85 -8.18
C GLN A 66 -13.96 6.24 -8.92
N TRP A 67 -14.06 7.20 -9.86
CA TRP A 67 -12.89 7.76 -10.54
C TRP A 67 -11.97 8.53 -9.59
N GLN A 68 -12.55 9.35 -8.71
CA GLN A 68 -11.79 10.05 -7.68
C GLN A 68 -11.12 9.07 -6.72
N ARG A 69 -11.85 8.03 -6.30
CA ARG A 69 -11.31 6.95 -5.47
C ARG A 69 -10.10 6.29 -6.13
N ALA A 70 -10.26 5.81 -7.36
CA ALA A 70 -9.16 5.20 -8.12
C ALA A 70 -7.96 6.15 -8.26
N ALA A 71 -8.19 7.43 -8.56
CA ALA A 71 -7.13 8.42 -8.67
C ALA A 71 -6.40 8.67 -7.34
N GLY A 72 -7.12 8.76 -6.22
CA GLY A 72 -6.53 8.91 -4.89
C GLY A 72 -5.65 7.71 -4.50
N THR A 73 -6.12 6.49 -4.78
CA THR A 73 -5.34 5.25 -4.58
C THR A 73 -4.10 5.21 -5.48
N ASP A 74 -4.21 5.57 -6.76
CA ASP A 74 -3.07 5.64 -7.68
C ASP A 74 -2.01 6.67 -7.21
N MET A 75 -2.47 7.83 -6.73
CA MET A 75 -1.60 8.85 -6.15
C MET A 75 -0.87 8.36 -4.90
N TYR A 76 -1.57 7.63 -4.03
CA TYR A 76 -0.94 6.97 -2.86
C TYR A 76 0.16 6.01 -3.30
N HIS A 77 -0.12 5.11 -4.26
CA HIS A 77 0.89 4.15 -4.72
C HIS A 77 2.10 4.84 -5.34
N ALA A 78 1.89 5.91 -6.11
CA ALA A 78 2.99 6.72 -6.63
C ALA A 78 3.84 7.32 -5.49
N CYS A 79 3.21 7.86 -4.44
CA CYS A 79 3.92 8.37 -3.25
C CYS A 79 4.70 7.27 -2.53
N ALA A 80 4.09 6.10 -2.35
CA ALA A 80 4.72 4.95 -1.71
C ALA A 80 5.93 4.42 -2.50
N GLU A 81 5.89 4.45 -3.84
CA GLU A 81 7.04 4.10 -4.67
C GLU A 81 8.16 5.14 -4.58
N GLN A 82 7.84 6.44 -4.57
CA GLN A 82 8.85 7.48 -4.36
C GLN A 82 9.52 7.37 -2.98
N ALA A 83 8.75 7.03 -1.95
CA ALA A 83 9.28 6.81 -0.60
C ALA A 83 10.21 5.59 -0.48
N LYS A 84 10.27 4.71 -1.50
CA LYS A 84 11.15 3.53 -1.54
C LYS A 84 12.48 3.80 -2.24
N LEU A 85 12.71 5.01 -2.75
CA LEU A 85 13.94 5.34 -3.45
C LEU A 85 15.18 5.10 -2.56
N PRO A 86 16.20 4.36 -3.04
CA PRO A 86 17.36 3.97 -2.23
C PRO A 86 18.07 5.15 -1.56
N LEU A 87 18.17 6.27 -2.28
CA LEU A 87 18.79 7.52 -1.81
C LEU A 87 18.27 7.96 -0.43
N LEU A 88 16.99 7.76 -0.14
CA LEU A 88 16.37 8.16 1.13
C LEU A 88 16.83 7.31 2.33
N TYR A 89 17.51 6.20 2.08
CA TYR A 89 17.95 5.22 3.07
C TYR A 89 19.48 5.07 3.12
N GLU A 90 20.23 5.86 2.35
CA GLU A 90 21.69 5.81 2.35
C GLU A 90 22.25 6.42 3.65
N PRO A 91 22.95 5.66 4.49
CA PRO A 91 23.36 6.12 5.82
C PRO A 91 24.40 7.25 5.75
N GLU A 92 25.19 7.30 4.68
CA GLU A 92 26.22 8.32 4.44
C GLU A 92 25.60 9.72 4.26
N GLU A 93 24.36 9.79 3.79
CA GLU A 93 23.60 11.03 3.59
C GLU A 93 22.66 11.35 4.78
N GLY A 94 22.77 10.60 5.90
CA GLY A 94 21.84 10.71 7.02
C GLY A 94 20.48 10.07 6.74
N GLY A 95 20.44 9.12 5.81
CA GLY A 95 19.24 8.40 5.40
C GLY A 95 18.58 7.59 6.53
N VAL A 96 17.30 7.32 6.36
CA VAL A 96 16.49 6.59 7.35
C VAL A 96 16.84 5.10 7.33
N VAL A 97 16.76 4.42 8.48
CA VAL A 97 16.96 2.96 8.52
C VAL A 97 15.78 2.25 7.85
N ARG A 98 16.03 1.59 6.71
CA ARG A 98 15.00 0.96 5.85
C ARG A 98 14.14 -0.10 6.55
N THR A 99 14.71 -0.83 7.52
CA THR A 99 14.01 -1.91 8.23
C THR A 99 12.91 -1.38 9.14
N ARG A 100 13.09 -0.18 9.70
CA ARG A 100 12.15 0.39 10.67
C ARG A 100 10.85 0.78 10.00
N PHE A 101 9.74 0.24 10.52
CA PHE A 101 8.40 0.59 10.06
C PHE A 101 8.15 2.11 10.09
N TYR A 102 8.46 2.74 11.23
CA TYR A 102 8.23 4.16 11.46
C TYR A 102 8.95 5.05 10.42
N GLY A 103 10.16 4.66 10.02
CA GLY A 103 10.92 5.40 9.01
C GLY A 103 10.25 5.38 7.64
N ARG A 104 9.80 4.21 7.20
CA ARG A 104 9.05 4.05 5.94
C ARG A 104 7.71 4.80 5.99
N PHE A 105 7.00 4.72 7.12
CA PHE A 105 5.75 5.44 7.34
C PHE A 105 5.92 6.96 7.21
N ILE A 106 6.95 7.54 7.86
CA ILE A 106 7.23 8.98 7.75
C ILE A 106 7.51 9.38 6.31
N LEU A 107 8.36 8.63 5.60
CA LEU A 107 8.73 8.97 4.22
C LEU A 107 7.50 8.93 3.30
N THR A 108 6.68 7.88 3.37
CA THR A 108 5.43 7.82 2.59
C THR A 108 4.47 8.95 2.97
N GLY A 109 4.28 9.19 4.26
CA GLY A 109 3.43 10.28 4.75
C GLY A 109 3.89 11.66 4.28
N LEU A 110 5.20 11.90 4.24
CA LEU A 110 5.80 13.13 3.71
C LEU A 110 5.49 13.32 2.23
N HIS A 111 5.63 12.27 1.41
CA HIS A 111 5.26 12.33 -0.01
C HIS A 111 3.76 12.61 -0.20
N CYS A 112 2.88 11.94 0.56
CA CYS A 112 1.44 12.22 0.55
C CYS A 112 1.13 13.67 0.96
N TRP A 113 1.84 14.21 1.96
CA TRP A 113 1.70 15.59 2.39
C TRP A 113 2.15 16.59 1.30
N LEU A 114 3.26 16.32 0.61
CA LEU A 114 3.71 17.16 -0.51
C LEU A 114 2.67 17.18 -1.64
N CYS A 115 2.07 16.03 -1.95
CA CYS A 115 0.95 15.93 -2.89
C CYS A 115 -0.26 16.76 -2.42
N HIS A 116 -0.62 16.70 -1.14
CA HIS A 116 -1.67 17.54 -0.56
C HIS A 116 -1.38 19.04 -0.72
N VAL A 117 -0.17 19.49 -0.37
CA VAL A 117 0.23 20.90 -0.51
C VAL A 117 0.07 21.39 -1.95
N ARG A 118 0.42 20.55 -2.93
CA ARG A 118 0.25 20.82 -4.36
C ARG A 118 -1.23 20.92 -4.75
N LEU A 119 -2.03 19.96 -4.31
CA LEU A 119 -3.46 19.84 -4.63
C LEU A 119 -4.30 21.02 -4.12
N ARG A 120 -3.88 21.72 -3.06
CA ARG A 120 -4.58 22.91 -2.54
C ARG A 120 -4.72 24.07 -3.54
N LYS A 121 -4.06 24.00 -4.70
CA LYS A 121 -4.24 24.96 -5.80
C LYS A 121 -5.48 24.69 -6.66
N GLU A 122 -6.03 23.48 -6.57
CA GLU A 122 -7.25 23.05 -7.26
C GLU A 122 -8.50 23.48 -6.46
N PRO A 123 -9.71 23.48 -7.06
CA PRO A 123 -10.95 23.71 -6.33
C PRO A 123 -11.13 22.71 -5.18
N GLN A 124 -11.63 23.22 -4.04
CA GLN A 124 -11.73 22.47 -2.77
C GLN A 124 -12.44 21.14 -2.92
N ASP A 125 -13.59 21.17 -3.57
CA ASP A 125 -14.49 20.04 -3.74
C ASP A 125 -13.80 18.84 -4.44
N GLU A 126 -12.86 19.13 -5.34
CA GLU A 126 -12.16 18.11 -6.12
C GLU A 126 -11.00 17.50 -5.32
N TRP A 127 -10.12 18.33 -4.74
CA TRP A 127 -8.95 17.80 -4.06
C TRP A 127 -9.26 17.19 -2.69
N GLU A 128 -10.33 17.61 -2.01
CA GLU A 128 -10.68 17.07 -0.70
C GLU A 128 -11.00 15.57 -0.79
N SER A 129 -11.73 15.16 -1.84
CA SER A 129 -12.05 13.75 -2.10
C SER A 129 -10.79 12.91 -2.40
N LEU A 130 -9.91 13.42 -3.26
CA LEU A 130 -8.65 12.76 -3.63
C LEU A 130 -7.71 12.61 -2.43
N PHE A 131 -7.56 13.68 -1.66
CA PHE A 131 -6.71 13.68 -0.47
C PHE A 131 -7.24 12.72 0.59
N ARG A 132 -8.56 12.71 0.81
CA ARG A 132 -9.21 11.79 1.75
C ARG A 132 -8.92 10.34 1.39
N GLU A 133 -9.16 9.94 0.14
CA GLU A 133 -8.89 8.56 -0.29
C GLU A 133 -7.40 8.19 -0.19
N MET A 134 -6.50 9.10 -0.59
CA MET A 134 -5.05 8.88 -0.48
C MET A 134 -4.62 8.65 0.98
N MET A 135 -5.20 9.39 1.93
CA MET A 135 -4.92 9.25 3.35
C MET A 135 -5.58 8.00 3.97
N GLU A 136 -6.80 7.65 3.55
CA GLU A 136 -7.45 6.39 3.95
C GLU A 136 -6.62 5.20 3.51
N THR A 137 -6.15 5.17 2.25
CA THR A 137 -5.26 4.13 1.74
C THR A 137 -3.93 4.07 2.53
N LEU A 138 -3.33 5.24 2.84
CA LEU A 138 -2.14 5.31 3.69
C LEU A 138 -2.40 4.66 5.06
N TRP A 139 -3.53 4.97 5.70
CA TRP A 139 -3.85 4.44 7.02
C TRP A 139 -4.13 2.94 7.01
N GLU A 140 -4.85 2.43 6.01
CA GLU A 140 -5.11 0.99 5.84
C GLU A 140 -3.80 0.22 5.68
N GLU A 141 -2.90 0.67 4.80
CA GLU A 141 -1.58 0.07 4.60
C GLU A 141 -0.68 0.20 5.85
N THR A 142 -0.82 1.29 6.60
CA THR A 142 -0.12 1.50 7.88
C THR A 142 -0.58 0.49 8.92
N LEU A 143 -1.89 0.26 9.06
CA LEU A 143 -2.44 -0.74 9.97
C LEU A 143 -1.93 -2.14 9.61
N VAL A 144 -1.97 -2.50 8.32
CA VAL A 144 -1.43 -3.77 7.82
C VAL A 144 0.08 -3.87 8.09
N GLY A 145 0.81 -2.78 7.88
CA GLY A 145 2.25 -2.69 8.10
C GLY A 145 2.63 -2.82 9.58
N MET A 146 1.88 -2.22 10.50
CA MET A 146 2.08 -2.37 11.95
C MET A 146 1.80 -3.82 12.40
N CYS A 147 0.79 -4.46 11.81
CA CYS A 147 0.49 -5.87 12.08
C CYS A 147 1.59 -6.81 11.56
N LYS A 148 2.32 -6.42 10.50
CA LYS A 148 3.38 -7.23 9.86
C LYS A 148 4.81 -6.87 10.31
N GLY A 149 5.02 -5.66 10.83
CA GLY A 149 6.34 -5.08 11.02
C GLY A 149 6.55 -4.58 12.44
N GLU A 150 7.38 -5.32 13.18
CA GLU A 150 8.04 -4.92 14.43
C GLU A 150 7.12 -4.27 15.48
N GLY A 151 6.50 -5.10 16.30
CA GLY A 151 5.86 -4.67 17.55
C GLY A 151 5.06 -5.77 18.22
N LEU A 152 4.24 -6.49 17.46
CA LEU A 152 3.45 -7.59 18.01
C LEU A 152 4.29 -8.82 18.30
N ASP A 153 5.26 -9.21 17.46
CA ASP A 153 6.08 -10.40 17.75
C ASP A 153 6.93 -10.26 19.01
N LEU A 154 7.45 -9.05 19.31
CA LEU A 154 8.21 -8.82 20.53
C LEU A 154 7.30 -8.75 21.77
N ILE A 155 6.11 -8.16 21.64
CA ILE A 155 5.09 -8.15 22.70
C ILE A 155 4.53 -9.55 22.92
N GLN A 156 4.33 -10.34 21.87
CA GLN A 156 3.80 -11.70 21.90
C GLN A 156 4.86 -12.70 22.37
N ALA A 157 6.12 -12.52 21.99
CA ALA A 157 7.26 -13.23 22.58
C ALA A 157 7.43 -12.87 24.05
N ARG A 158 7.40 -11.58 24.43
CA ARG A 158 7.50 -11.14 25.83
C ARG A 158 6.30 -11.60 26.66
N ALA A 159 5.08 -11.61 26.11
CA ALA A 159 3.90 -12.17 26.76
C ALA A 159 4.03 -13.69 26.95
N ARG A 160 4.64 -14.40 25.99
CA ARG A 160 4.94 -15.84 26.09
C ARG A 160 5.99 -16.15 27.18
N TRP A 161 6.92 -15.23 27.45
CA TRP A 161 7.89 -15.35 28.57
C TRP A 161 7.33 -14.91 29.93
N LEU A 162 6.38 -13.98 29.97
CA LEU A 162 5.80 -13.44 31.21
C LEU A 162 4.59 -14.22 31.73
N LEU A 163 3.94 -15.03 30.89
CA LEU A 163 2.97 -16.01 31.33
C LEU A 163 3.74 -17.28 31.69
N PRO A 164 3.84 -17.67 32.98
CA PRO A 164 4.38 -18.96 33.34
C PRO A 164 3.54 -19.99 32.61
N SER A 165 4.19 -20.91 31.90
CA SER A 165 3.59 -22.05 31.24
C SER A 165 2.48 -22.61 32.14
N ARG A 166 1.22 -22.34 31.79
CA ARG A 166 0.12 -23.13 32.32
C ARG A 166 0.41 -24.52 31.78
N GLN A 167 0.96 -25.39 32.63
CA GLN A 167 1.20 -26.79 32.32
C GLN A 167 -0.01 -27.32 31.58
N ASP A 168 0.19 -27.81 30.36
CA ASP A 168 -0.82 -28.56 29.64
C ASP A 168 -1.19 -29.77 30.51
N PRO A 169 -2.41 -29.83 31.09
CA PRO A 169 -2.84 -30.99 31.84
C PRO A 169 -3.41 -31.98 30.83
N CYS A 170 -2.56 -32.59 30.01
CA CYS A 170 -2.89 -33.79 29.23
C CYS A 170 -1.64 -34.36 28.55
N LYS A 171 -0.67 -34.85 29.34
CA LYS A 171 0.02 -36.08 28.95
C LYS A 171 -0.80 -37.21 29.55
N VAL A 172 -1.76 -37.71 28.77
CA VAL A 172 -2.32 -39.03 29.00
C VAL A 172 -1.19 -40.00 28.68
N ASP A 173 -0.80 -40.80 29.68
CA ASP A 173 0.17 -41.88 29.55
C ASP A 173 -0.28 -42.83 28.44
N GLU A 174 0.37 -42.75 27.28
CA GLU A 174 0.28 -43.81 26.28
C GLU A 174 1.10 -45.00 26.76
N HIS A 175 0.34 -46.00 27.20
CA HIS A 175 0.72 -47.37 27.44
C HIS A 175 1.70 -47.93 26.40
N HIS A 176 2.71 -48.62 26.94
CA HIS A 176 3.23 -49.92 26.47
C HIS A 176 2.82 -50.37 25.07
N VAL A 177 3.74 -50.25 24.09
CA VAL A 177 3.79 -51.16 22.93
C VAL A 177 5.26 -51.35 22.47
N PHE A 178 5.75 -52.56 22.73
CA PHE A 178 6.77 -53.34 22.00
C PHE A 178 8.22 -52.85 21.87
N ALA A 179 9.08 -53.42 22.74
CA ALA A 179 10.43 -53.81 22.38
C ALA A 179 10.47 -55.34 22.22
N GLY A 180 10.30 -55.81 20.99
CA GLY A 180 10.62 -57.18 20.59
C GLY A 180 12.04 -57.22 20.03
N SER A 181 12.95 -57.90 20.73
CA SER A 181 14.29 -58.25 20.26
C SER A 181 14.50 -59.73 20.53
N VAL A 182 14.52 -60.58 19.49
CA VAL A 182 15.23 -61.87 19.49
C VAL A 182 15.61 -62.26 18.04
N TYR A 183 16.90 -62.07 17.76
CA TYR A 183 17.87 -62.87 17.00
C TYR A 183 17.62 -63.46 15.59
N HIS A 184 18.63 -63.14 14.76
CA HIS A 184 19.12 -63.85 13.57
C HIS A 184 19.75 -65.22 13.91
N GLN A 185 19.62 -66.14 12.94
CA GLN A 185 20.33 -67.41 12.64
C GLN A 185 19.59 -68.70 12.94
#